data_AF-A0A3B1BUX9-F1
#
_entry.id   AF-A0A3B1BUX9-F1
#
_cell.length_a   1.000
_cell.length_b   1.000
_cell.length_c   1.000
_cell.angle_alpha   90.00
_cell.angle_beta   90.00
_cell.angle_gamma   90.00
#
_symmetry.space_group_name_H-M   'P 1'
#
loop_
_entity.id
_entity.type
_entity.pdbx_description
1 polymer ?
#
loop_
_entity_poly.entity_id
_entity_poly.type
_entity_poly.pdbx_seq_one_letter_code
_entity_poly.pdbx_strand_id
1 'polypeptide(L)' 'MLPPVKNKNYKHSEITDKIIKAYYTVYNKLGYGFLEKVYENSMLIELK' A
#
# COMPACT_ATOMS: atom_id res chain seq x y z
N MET A 1 -0.81 1.90 20.87
CA MET A 1 -1.85 1.60 19.87
C MET A 1 -2.19 2.91 19.16
N LEU A 2 -1.91 2.99 17.85
CA LEU A 2 -2.35 4.15 17.06
C LEU A 2 -3.86 4.00 16.80
N PRO A 3 -4.66 5.07 16.95
CA PRO A 3 -6.08 5.01 16.66
C PRO A 3 -6.31 4.66 15.17
N PRO A 4 -7.35 3.89 14.82
CA PRO A 4 -7.72 3.70 13.43
C PRO A 4 -8.15 5.06 12.87
N VAL A 5 -7.28 5.70 12.08
CA VAL A 5 -7.56 6.96 11.40
C VAL A 5 -8.61 6.70 10.31
N LYS A 6 -9.88 6.53 10.70
CA LYS A 6 -11.00 6.63 9.76
C LYS A 6 -11.29 8.10 9.53
N ASN A 7 -10.38 8.79 8.83
CA ASN A 7 -10.71 10.08 8.23
C ASN A 7 -11.57 9.83 6.99
N LYS A 8 -12.87 9.69 7.22
CA LYS A 8 -13.91 9.69 6.17
C LYS A 8 -14.07 11.04 5.45
N ASN A 9 -13.20 12.01 5.71
CA ASN A 9 -13.31 13.40 5.28
C ASN A 9 -12.28 13.82 4.22
N TYR A 10 -11.48 12.88 3.68
CA TYR A 10 -10.59 13.17 2.56
C TYR A 10 -11.25 12.78 1.23
N LYS A 11 -11.06 13.63 0.22
CA LYS A 11 -11.63 13.42 -1.14
C LYS A 11 -11.26 12.08 -1.78
N HIS A 12 -10.16 11.47 -1.34
CA HIS A 12 -9.58 10.27 -1.92
C HIS A 12 -9.33 9.16 -0.87
N SER A 13 -10.04 9.17 0.25
CA SER A 13 -9.81 8.20 1.34
C SER A 13 -9.83 6.74 0.86
N GLU A 14 -10.71 6.39 -0.06
CA GLU A 14 -10.83 5.00 -0.57
C GLU A 14 -9.63 4.56 -1.41
N ILE A 15 -9.11 5.43 -2.28
CA ILE A 15 -7.95 5.09 -3.10
C ILE A 15 -6.67 5.11 -2.27
N THR A 16 -6.56 6.05 -1.32
CA THR A 16 -5.45 6.09 -0.37
C THR A 16 -5.41 4.83 0.49
N ASP A 17 -6.55 4.37 1.01
CA ASP A 17 -6.64 3.13 1.80
C ASP A 17 -6.17 1.91 0.97
N LYS A 18 -6.62 1.81 -0.29
CA LYS A 18 -6.19 0.75 -1.21
C LYS A 18 -4.68 0.76 -1.45
N ILE A 19 -4.10 1.93 -1.73
CA ILE A 19 -2.66 2.05 -1.99
C ILE A 19 -1.84 1.67 -0.76
N ILE A 20 -2.22 2.17 0.42
CA ILE A 20 -1.53 1.86 1.67
C ILE A 20 -1.59 0.36 1.97
N LYS A 21 -2.76 -0.25 1.77
CA LYS A 21 -2.94 -1.70 1.97
C LYS A 21 -2.07 -2.51 1.00
N ALA A 22 -2.06 -2.16 -0.29
CA ALA A 22 -1.23 -2.82 -1.29
C ALA A 22 0.26 -2.70 -0.97
N TYR A 23 0.72 -1.53 -0.52
CA TYR A 23 2.10 -1.33 -0.07
C TYR A 23 2.47 -2.30 1.05
N TYR A 24 1.65 -2.40 2.10
CA TYR A 24 1.94 -3.30 3.21
C TYR A 24 1.93 -4.77 2.78
N THR A 25 1.03 -5.20 1.88
CA THR A 25 1.08 -6.57 1.37
C THR A 25 2.38 -6.84 0.62
N VAL A 26 2.75 -5.96 -0.32
CA VAL A 26 3.96 -6.11 -1.13
C VAL A 26 5.21 -6.09 -0.24
N TYR A 27 5.28 -5.16 0.71
CA TYR A 27 6.39 -5.06 1.65
C TYR A 27 6.52 -6.29 2.54
N ASN A 28 5.41 -6.80 3.10
CA ASN A 28 5.43 -8.01 3.92
C ASN A 28 5.79 -9.27 3.12
N LYS A 29 5.50 -9.29 1.82
CA LYS A 29 5.74 -10.45 0.96
C LYS A 29 7.14 -10.47 0.36
N LEU A 30 7.65 -9.32 -0.08
CA LEU A 30 8.99 -9.20 -0.63
C LEU A 30 10.05 -9.08 0.48
N GLY A 31 9.77 -8.30 1.52
CA GLY A 31 10.80 -7.90 2.49
C GLY A 31 11.81 -6.91 1.89
N TYR A 32 12.84 -6.57 2.64
CA TYR A 32 13.85 -5.58 2.23
C TYR A 32 14.90 -6.19 1.29
N GLY A 33 15.59 -5.34 0.50
CA GLY A 33 16.73 -5.74 -0.33
C GLY A 33 16.44 -5.95 -1.82
N PHE A 34 15.21 -5.75 -2.27
CA PHE A 34 14.85 -5.75 -3.68
C PHE A 34 15.06 -4.38 -4.35
N LEU A 35 15.28 -4.38 -5.66
CA LEU A 35 15.33 -3.17 -6.48
C LEU A 35 13.93 -2.52 -6.57
N GLU A 36 13.90 -1.19 -6.69
CA GLU A 36 12.65 -0.42 -6.82
C GLU A 36 11.76 -0.92 -7.97
N LYS A 37 12.34 -1.39 -9.07
CA LYS A 37 11.61 -1.99 -10.20
C LYS A 37 10.79 -3.23 -9.81
N VAL A 38 11.25 -4.00 -8.82
CA VAL A 38 10.51 -5.17 -8.32
C VAL A 38 9.31 -4.72 -7.47
N TYR A 39 9.49 -3.67 -6.68
CA TYR A 39 8.39 -3.06 -5.92
C TYR A 39 7.34 -2.44 -6.84
N GLU A 40 7.75 -1.71 -7.87
CA GLU A 40 6.85 -1.13 -8.88
C GLU A 40 6.01 -2.23 -9.55
N ASN A 41 6.65 -3.28 -10.08
CA ASN A 41 5.95 -4.39 -10.71
C ASN A 41 4.99 -5.10 -9.74
N SER A 42 5.40 -5.30 -8.49
CA SER A 42 4.58 -5.97 -7.48
C SER A 42 3.38 -5.12 -7.06
N MET A 43 3.56 -3.81 -6.93
CA MET A 43 2.46 -2.87 -6.71
C MET A 43 1.48 -2.86 -7.88
N LEU A 44 1.97 -2.84 -9.12
CA LEU A 44 1.12 -2.87 -10.31
C LEU A 44 0.26 -4.13 -10.39
N ILE A 45 0.77 -5.26 -9.88
CA ILE A 45 0.02 -6.52 -9.80
C ILE A 45 -1.00 -6.47 -8.65
N GLU A 46 -0.61 -5.94 -7.48
CA GLU A 46 -1.46 -5.91 -6.27
C GLU A 46 -2.59 -4.86 -6.35
N LEU A 47 -2.38 -3.77 -7.08
CA LEU A 47 -3.38 -2.72 -7.32
C LEU A 47 -4.33 -3.00 -8.49
N LYS A 48 -4.14 -4.12 -9.19
CA LYS A 48 -4.93 -4.55 -10.35
C LYS A 48 -6.26 -5.18 -9.92
#